data_AF-A0A7V9JUA3-F1
#
_entry.id   AF-A0A7V9JUA3-F1
#
_cell.length_a   1.000
_cell.length_b   1.000
_cell.length_c   1.000
_cell.angle_alpha   90.00
_cell.angle_beta   90.00
_cell.angle_gamma   90.00
#
_symmetry.space_group_name_H-M   'P 1'
#
loop_
_entity.id
_entity.type
_entity.pdbx_description
1 polymer ?
#
loop_
_entity_poly.entity_id
_entity_poly.type
_entity_poly.pdbx_seq_one_letter_code
_entity_poly.pdbx_strand_id
1 'polypeptide(L)'
;LGDDLLCTNPQRIQRAIDARAADALLLKVNQVGTLSEAAASCRLARSAGWKVTVSARSGETEDDWLADLAVGWSADWIKIGSITQSERLAKYNRLLAIEAAEGWRIG
;
A
#
# COMPACT_ATOMS: atom_id res chain seq x y z
N LEU A 1 -13.08 1.08 -1.41
CA LEU A 1 -11.72 0.52 -1.67
C LEU A 1 -11.65 -0.14 -3.05
N GLY A 2 -10.87 0.44 -3.98
CA GLY A 2 -10.65 -0.12 -5.31
C GLY A 2 -9.32 -0.86 -5.44
N ASP A 3 -9.37 -2.09 -5.97
CA ASP A 3 -8.22 -2.92 -6.32
C ASP A 3 -8.15 -3.11 -7.84
N ASP A 4 -8.77 -4.16 -8.40
CA ASP A 4 -8.76 -4.45 -9.86
C ASP A 4 -9.46 -3.37 -10.70
N LEU A 5 -10.37 -2.61 -10.09
CA LEU A 5 -10.98 -1.43 -10.71
C LEU A 5 -9.92 -0.37 -11.03
N LEU A 6 -8.97 -0.16 -10.12
CA LEU A 6 -7.99 0.92 -10.18
C LEU A 6 -6.65 0.43 -10.72
N CYS A 7 -6.27 -0.81 -10.44
CA CYS A 7 -4.97 -1.42 -10.76
C CYS A 7 -3.78 -0.51 -10.41
N THR A 8 -3.88 0.28 -9.33
CA THR A 8 -2.87 1.29 -8.96
C THR A 8 -2.55 2.28 -10.10
N ASN A 9 -3.35 2.34 -11.17
CA ASN A 9 -3.07 3.13 -12.36
C ASN A 9 -3.61 4.56 -12.21
N PRO A 10 -2.78 5.61 -12.37
CA PRO A 10 -3.21 7.00 -12.16
C PRO A 10 -4.43 7.42 -13.00
N GLN A 11 -4.50 7.00 -14.27
CA GLN A 11 -5.60 7.36 -15.17
C GLN A 11 -6.93 6.71 -14.72
N ARG A 12 -6.89 5.45 -14.27
CA ARG A 12 -8.06 4.76 -13.72
C ARG A 12 -8.51 5.38 -12.39
N ILE A 13 -7.56 5.77 -11.55
CA ILE A 13 -7.85 6.47 -10.29
C ILE A 13 -8.54 7.79 -10.56
N GLN A 14 -8.01 8.63 -11.47
CA GLN A 14 -8.64 9.91 -11.83
C GLN A 14 -10.07 9.70 -12.32
N ARG A 15 -10.28 8.76 -13.25
CA ARG A 15 -11.61 8.43 -13.76
C ARG A 15 -12.58 7.98 -12.65
N ALA A 16 -12.09 7.20 -11.69
CA ALA A 16 -12.90 6.73 -10.57
C ALA A 16 -13.23 7.85 -9.56
N ILE A 17 -12.33 8.83 -9.39
CA ILE A 17 -12.58 10.06 -8.62
C ILE A 17 -13.69 10.86 -9.29
N ASP A 18 -13.57 11.14 -10.60
CA ASP A 18 -14.54 11.95 -11.35
C ASP A 18 -15.93 11.29 -11.36
N ALA A 19 -15.97 9.96 -11.48
CA ALA A 19 -17.20 9.18 -11.47
C ALA A 19 -17.74 8.85 -10.07
N ARG A 20 -17.03 9.25 -8.99
CA ARG A 20 -17.34 8.86 -7.60
C ARG A 20 -17.54 7.36 -7.41
N ALA A 21 -16.70 6.56 -8.08
CA ALA A 21 -16.84 5.10 -8.14
C ALA A 21 -16.11 4.35 -6.99
N ALA A 22 -15.27 5.05 -6.23
CA ALA A 22 -14.57 4.53 -5.06
C ALA A 22 -14.19 5.67 -4.10
N ASP A 23 -13.63 5.31 -2.94
CA ASP A 23 -13.27 6.20 -1.83
C ASP A 23 -11.91 5.86 -1.19
N ALA A 24 -11.25 4.81 -1.67
CA ALA A 24 -9.97 4.31 -1.15
C ALA A 24 -9.24 3.51 -2.23
N LEU A 25 -7.90 3.48 -2.14
CA LEU A 25 -7.01 2.78 -3.07
C LEU A 25 -6.33 1.58 -2.37
N LEU A 26 -6.42 0.39 -2.97
CA LEU A 26 -5.53 -0.71 -2.66
C LEU A 26 -4.31 -0.63 -3.58
N LEU A 27 -3.21 -0.09 -3.06
CA LEU A 27 -1.97 0.18 -3.79
C LEU A 27 -1.10 -1.07 -3.85
N LYS A 28 -0.76 -1.50 -5.07
CA LYS A 28 0.17 -2.59 -5.35
C LYS A 28 1.22 -2.08 -6.35
N VAL A 29 2.45 -1.87 -5.89
CA VAL A 29 3.54 -1.28 -6.69
C VAL A 29 3.76 -2.04 -8.00
N ASN A 30 3.67 -3.37 -7.96
CA ASN A 30 3.87 -4.22 -9.13
C ASN A 30 2.81 -4.07 -10.23
N GLN A 31 1.68 -3.39 -9.98
CA GLN A 31 0.69 -3.09 -11.03
C GLN A 31 1.07 -1.91 -11.91
N VAL A 32 1.97 -1.03 -11.45
CA VAL A 32 2.48 0.11 -12.23
C VAL A 32 3.94 -0.06 -12.62
N GLY A 33 4.72 -0.85 -11.88
CA GLY A 33 6.07 -1.29 -12.27
C GLY A 33 7.20 -0.47 -11.65
N THR A 34 6.98 0.79 -11.28
CA THR A 34 7.98 1.62 -10.58
C THR A 34 7.47 2.24 -9.28
N LEU A 35 8.39 2.52 -8.35
CA LEU A 35 8.06 3.24 -7.11
C LEU A 35 7.57 4.67 -7.39
N SER A 36 8.14 5.34 -8.40
CA SER A 36 7.75 6.71 -8.76
C SER A 36 6.30 6.79 -9.24
N GLU A 37 5.87 5.83 -10.07
CA GLU A 37 4.48 5.76 -10.54
C GLU A 37 3.54 5.37 -9.41
N ALA A 38 3.93 4.42 -8.56
CA ALA A 38 3.14 4.04 -7.39
C ALA A 38 2.97 5.23 -6.42
N ALA A 39 4.01 6.03 -6.22
CA ALA A 39 3.95 7.24 -5.41
C ALA A 39 3.03 8.30 -6.03
N ALA A 40 3.00 8.42 -7.37
CA ALA A 40 2.07 9.30 -8.06
C ALA A 40 0.61 8.88 -7.83
N SER A 41 0.31 7.58 -7.92
CA SER A 41 -1.01 7.03 -7.61
C SER A 41 -1.41 7.24 -6.15
N CYS A 42 -0.49 7.06 -5.22
CA CYS A 42 -0.70 7.34 -3.80
C CYS A 42 -1.07 8.82 -3.58
N ARG A 43 -0.29 9.75 -4.15
CA ARG A 43 -0.54 11.19 -4.03
C ARG A 43 -1.88 11.60 -4.66
N LEU A 44 -2.22 11.04 -5.81
CA LEU A 44 -3.48 11.31 -6.48
C LEU A 44 -4.67 10.87 -5.60
N ALA A 45 -4.65 9.65 -5.09
CA ALA A 45 -5.69 9.17 -4.17
C ALA A 45 -5.81 10.08 -2.93
N ARG A 46 -4.70 10.46 -2.29
CA ARG A 46 -4.72 11.36 -1.14
C ARG A 46 -5.27 12.75 -1.45
N SER A 47 -4.94 13.32 -2.60
CA SER A 47 -5.48 14.62 -3.02
C SER A 47 -7.00 14.61 -3.18
N ALA A 48 -7.59 13.45 -3.46
CA ALA A 48 -9.04 13.24 -3.49
C ALA A 48 -9.65 12.91 -2.11
N GLY A 49 -8.86 12.99 -1.03
CA GLY A 49 -9.28 12.61 0.32
C GLY A 49 -9.44 11.10 0.51
N TRP A 50 -8.95 10.28 -0.43
CA TRP A 50 -9.06 8.84 -0.33
C TRP A 50 -8.02 8.27 0.61
N LYS A 51 -8.42 7.19 1.27
CA LYS A 51 -7.51 6.39 2.09
C LYS A 51 -6.68 5.44 1.23
N VAL A 52 -5.46 5.14 1.65
CA VAL A 52 -4.53 4.29 0.89
C VAL A 52 -4.11 3.09 1.72
N THR A 53 -4.37 1.89 1.20
CA THR A 53 -3.86 0.63 1.74
C THR A 53 -2.70 0.13 0.86
N VAL A 54 -1.50 -0.02 1.40
CA VAL A 54 -0.39 -0.67 0.70
C VAL A 54 -0.54 -2.19 0.80
N SER A 55 -0.44 -2.91 -0.31
CA SER A 55 -0.77 -4.34 -0.37
C SER A 55 0.31 -5.19 -1.01
N ALA A 56 0.55 -6.35 -0.39
CA ALA A 56 1.31 -7.45 -0.98
C ALA A 56 0.50 -8.17 -2.07
N ARG A 57 1.18 -9.05 -2.82
CA ARG A 57 0.57 -9.99 -3.79
C ARG A 57 0.48 -11.40 -3.22
N SER A 58 -0.22 -12.29 -3.93
CA SER A 58 -0.31 -13.71 -3.54
C SER A 58 1.01 -14.47 -3.68
N GLY A 59 1.86 -14.12 -4.65
CA GLY A 59 3.26 -14.56 -4.71
C GLY A 59 4.16 -13.48 -4.14
N GLU A 60 4.68 -13.68 -2.94
CA GLU A 60 5.65 -12.78 -2.29
C GLU A 60 6.97 -13.49 -2.07
N THR A 61 7.98 -12.70 -1.75
CA THR A 61 9.26 -13.16 -1.23
C THR A 61 9.40 -12.72 0.23
N GLU A 62 10.51 -13.09 0.87
CA GLU A 62 10.83 -12.63 2.23
C GLU A 62 11.32 -11.17 2.29
N ASP A 63 11.42 -10.49 1.14
CA ASP A 63 11.77 -9.08 1.10
C ASP A 63 10.68 -8.23 1.80
N ASP A 64 11.08 -7.38 2.73
CA ASP A 64 10.21 -6.66 3.65
C ASP A 64 10.06 -5.17 3.32
N TRP A 65 10.63 -4.69 2.20
CA TRP A 65 10.58 -3.28 1.75
C TRP A 65 9.17 -2.68 1.74
N LEU A 66 8.13 -3.51 1.57
CA LEU A 66 6.74 -3.07 1.55
C LEU A 66 6.30 -2.49 2.90
N ALA A 67 6.86 -2.97 4.01
CA ALA A 67 6.62 -2.42 5.34
C ALA A 67 7.19 -1.00 5.45
N ASP A 68 8.45 -0.79 5.05
CA ASP A 68 9.07 0.54 4.98
C ASP A 68 8.29 1.49 4.08
N LEU A 69 7.79 1.00 2.94
CA LEU A 69 6.98 1.81 2.05
C LEU A 69 5.67 2.26 2.70
N ALA A 70 4.98 1.34 3.39
CA ALA A 70 3.74 1.65 4.07
C ALA A 70 3.94 2.73 5.14
N VAL A 71 4.99 2.61 5.96
CA VAL A 71 5.32 3.61 6.99
C VAL A 71 5.79 4.93 6.36
N GLY A 72 6.75 4.87 5.44
CA GLY A 72 7.36 6.03 4.81
C GLY A 72 6.39 6.85 3.95
N TRP A 73 5.35 6.23 3.39
CA TRP A 73 4.26 6.92 2.70
C TRP A 73 3.06 7.23 3.60
N SER A 74 3.20 6.98 4.90
CA SER A 74 2.18 7.18 5.93
C SER A 74 0.85 6.51 5.57
N ALA A 75 0.89 5.36 4.89
CA ALA A 75 -0.30 4.63 4.43
C ALA A 75 -1.29 4.43 5.58
N ASP A 76 -2.58 4.52 5.27
CA ASP A 76 -3.62 4.37 6.29
C ASP A 76 -3.69 2.93 6.78
N TRP A 77 -3.41 1.96 5.91
CA TRP A 77 -3.36 0.54 6.25
C TRP A 77 -2.31 -0.21 5.43
N ILE A 78 -1.94 -1.40 5.91
CA ILE A 78 -1.13 -2.36 5.18
C ILE A 78 -1.86 -3.70 5.09
N LYS A 79 -1.82 -4.35 3.92
CA LYS A 79 -2.43 -5.65 3.66
C LYS A 79 -1.37 -6.65 3.20
N ILE A 80 -0.82 -7.40 4.14
CA ILE A 80 0.32 -8.30 3.91
C ILE A 80 0.03 -9.78 4.17
N GLY A 81 -1.23 -10.16 4.43
CA GLY A 81 -1.65 -11.56 4.52
C GLY A 81 -1.58 -12.18 5.93
N SER A 82 -1.67 -13.51 6.01
CA SER A 82 -1.70 -14.27 7.28
C SER A 82 -0.34 -14.26 8.00
N ILE A 83 -0.33 -14.59 9.28
CA ILE A 83 0.86 -14.73 10.14
C ILE A 83 1.51 -16.13 10.05
N THR A 84 1.11 -16.97 9.10
CA THR A 84 1.52 -18.39 9.03
C THR A 84 2.57 -18.70 7.97
N GLN A 85 2.96 -17.72 7.16
CA GLN A 85 3.88 -17.88 6.02
C GLN A 85 5.09 -16.95 6.22
N SER A 86 6.31 -17.45 5.99
CA SER A 86 7.55 -16.69 6.29
C SER A 86 7.64 -15.38 5.51
N GLU A 87 7.31 -15.42 4.22
CA GLU A 87 7.22 -14.25 3.33
C GLU A 87 6.31 -13.12 3.85
N ARG A 88 5.28 -13.47 4.63
CA ARG A 88 4.34 -12.53 5.26
C ARG A 88 4.88 -12.05 6.60
N LEU A 89 5.37 -12.98 7.41
CA LEU A 89 5.98 -12.71 8.71
C LEU A 89 7.17 -11.76 8.60
N ALA A 90 7.99 -11.85 7.55
CA ALA A 90 9.10 -10.92 7.32
C ALA A 90 8.63 -9.45 7.36
N LYS A 91 7.51 -9.14 6.72
CA LYS A 91 6.93 -7.78 6.67
C LYS A 91 6.35 -7.37 8.04
N TYR A 92 5.74 -8.29 8.78
CA TYR A 92 5.31 -8.02 10.16
C TYR A 92 6.49 -7.75 11.09
N ASN A 93 7.56 -8.55 11.00
CA ASN A 93 8.78 -8.37 11.78
C ASN A 93 9.43 -7.02 11.47
N ARG A 94 9.41 -6.60 10.20
CA ARG A 94 9.90 -5.28 9.80
C ARG A 94 9.09 -4.14 10.41
N LEU A 95 7.76 -4.25 10.45
CA LEU A 95 6.92 -3.26 11.13
C LEU A 95 7.25 -3.16 12.63
N LEU A 96 7.43 -4.29 13.31
CA LEU A 96 7.84 -4.30 14.73
C LEU A 96 9.23 -3.69 14.94
N ALA A 97 10.17 -3.94 14.02
CA ALA A 97 11.50 -3.35 14.06
C ALA A 97 11.46 -1.82 13.87
N ILE A 98 10.65 -1.33 12.92
CA ILE A 98 10.43 0.11 12.72
C ILE A 98 9.80 0.74 13.96
N GLU A 99 8.78 0.09 14.53
CA GLU A 99 8.12 0.55 15.77
C GLU A 99 9.12 0.70 16.93
N ALA A 100 9.94 -0.34 17.14
CA ALA A 100 10.95 -0.36 18.19
C ALA A 100 12.05 0.71 18.00
N ALA A 101 12.42 1.02 16.75
CA ALA A 101 13.46 2.00 16.43
C ALA A 101 12.98 3.44 16.55
N GLU A 102 11.77 3.74 16.07
CA GLU A 102 11.27 5.12 15.97
C GLU A 102 10.38 5.53 17.17
N GLY A 103 10.03 4.59 18.05
CA GLY A 103 9.09 4.83 19.14
C GLY A 103 7.68 5.19 18.65
N TRP A 104 7.39 4.90 17.38
CA TRP A 104 6.07 5.04 16.81
C TRP A 104 5.12 4.09 17.53
N ARG A 105 3.84 4.46 17.69
CA ARG A 105 2.81 3.55 18.17
C ARG A 105 1.95 3.18 16.98
N ILE A 106 1.93 1.89 16.64
CA ILE A 106 0.99 1.37 15.65
C ILE A 106 -0.41 1.51 16.27
N GLY A 107 -1.23 2.42 15.74
CA GLY A 107 -2.58 2.76 16.23
C GLY A 107 -3.63 2.60 15.16
#